data_AF-A0AAP8HUV5-F1
#
_entry.id   AF-A0AAP8HUV5-F1
#
_cell.length_a   1.000
_cell.length_b   1.000
_cell.length_c   1.000
_cell.angle_alpha   90.00
_cell.angle_beta   90.00
_cell.angle_gamma   90.00
#
_symmetry.space_group_name_H-M   'P 1'
#
loop_
_entity.id
_entity.type
_entity.pdbx_description
1 polymer ?
#
loop_
_entity_poly.entity_id
_entity_poly.type
_entity_poly.pdbx_seq_one_letter_code
_entity_poly.pdbx_strand_id
1 'polypeptide(L)'
;RIWFARILISWGIFAILLGFVRTPMELYICRFMLGVCEAGFFPSVVYYFTVFFPEKYRTKILGMFIIVQPLSNAVGSPISGFILNIQHDWFGFAPWQLLFILEGLPPIVIGLLIPFLIKNSPKDVGYLNVEEKAWLMSNAGRS
;
A
#
# COMPACT_ATOMS: atom_id res chain seq x y z
N ARG A 1 6.45 -10.70 2.65
CA ARG A 1 5.32 -10.84 1.67
C ARG A 1 3.93 -10.87 2.32
N ILE A 2 3.60 -11.85 3.19
CA ILE A 2 2.22 -12.05 3.72
C ILE A 2 1.71 -10.85 4.51
N TRP A 3 2.60 -10.20 5.27
CA TRP A 3 2.23 -9.03 6.07
C TRP A 3 1.77 -7.84 5.22
N PHE A 4 2.49 -7.55 4.11
CA PHE A 4 2.08 -6.51 3.16
C PHE A 4 0.77 -6.86 2.44
N ALA A 5 0.61 -8.11 2.01
CA ALA A 5 -0.64 -8.59 1.41
C ALA A 5 -1.83 -8.39 2.37
N ARG A 6 -1.66 -8.78 3.63
CA ARG A 6 -2.69 -8.62 4.67
C ARG A 6 -3.07 -7.15 4.85
N ILE A 7 -2.09 -6.24 5.00
CA ILE A 7 -2.37 -4.80 5.18
C ILE A 7 -3.20 -4.27 4.01
N LEU A 8 -2.77 -4.52 2.77
CA LEU A 8 -3.46 -3.98 1.59
C LEU A 8 -4.88 -4.54 1.44
N ILE A 9 -5.06 -5.84 1.67
CA ILE A 9 -6.38 -6.47 1.60
C ILE A 9 -7.30 -5.93 2.70
N SER A 10 -6.85 -5.91 3.96
CA SER A 10 -7.69 -5.45 5.07
C SER A 10 -7.99 -3.96 4.96
N TRP A 11 -7.01 -3.14 4.56
CA TRP A 11 -7.21 -1.72 4.28
C TRP A 11 -8.24 -1.50 3.17
N GLY A 12 -8.10 -2.20 2.05
CA GLY A 12 -9.04 -2.07 0.93
C GLY A 12 -10.45 -2.52 1.27
N ILE A 13 -10.62 -3.58 2.07
CA ILE A 13 -11.93 -4.03 2.55
C ILE A 13 -12.60 -2.93 3.38
N PHE A 14 -11.90 -2.36 4.37
CA PHE A 14 -12.47 -1.28 5.20
C PHE A 14 -12.68 0.03 4.43
N ALA A 15 -11.85 0.32 3.42
CA ALA A 15 -12.07 1.44 2.51
C ALA A 15 -13.36 1.28 1.72
N ILE A 16 -13.62 0.08 1.15
CA ILE A 16 -14.89 -0.21 0.46
C ILE A 16 -16.07 -0.09 1.44
N LEU A 17 -15.96 -0.65 2.64
CA LEU A 17 -17.02 -0.60 3.66
C LEU A 17 -17.41 0.84 4.05
N LEU A 18 -16.47 1.80 4.04
CA LEU A 18 -16.77 3.22 4.26
C LEU A 18 -17.79 3.76 3.26
N GLY A 19 -17.80 3.27 2.02
CA GLY A 19 -18.79 3.64 1.00
C GLY A 19 -20.22 3.18 1.33
N PHE A 20 -20.40 2.21 2.23
CA PHE A 20 -21.70 1.63 2.59
C PHE A 20 -22.20 2.05 3.97
N VAL A 21 -21.46 2.90 4.67
CA VAL A 21 -21.81 3.40 6.00
C VAL A 21 -23.10 4.22 5.94
N ARG A 22 -24.01 3.97 6.89
CA ARG A 22 -25.31 4.65 7.04
C ARG A 22 -25.43 5.39 8.36
N THR A 23 -24.68 4.99 9.38
CA THR A 23 -24.73 5.61 10.71
C THR A 23 -23.39 6.23 11.14
N PRO A 24 -23.38 7.27 12.00
CA PRO A 24 -22.13 7.84 12.50
C PRO A 24 -21.25 6.83 13.26
N MET A 25 -21.86 5.88 13.96
CA MET A 25 -21.12 4.83 14.68
C MET A 25 -20.40 3.88 13.72
N GLU A 26 -21.05 3.47 12.63
CA GLU A 26 -20.42 2.69 11.57
C GLU A 26 -19.22 3.43 10.95
N LEU A 27 -19.34 4.75 10.76
CA LEU A 27 -18.24 5.59 10.26
C LEU A 27 -17.04 5.54 11.20
N TYR A 28 -17.26 5.71 12.50
CA TYR A 28 -16.18 5.69 13.50
C TYR A 28 -15.51 4.32 13.59
N ILE A 29 -16.30 3.24 13.58
CA ILE A 29 -15.77 1.87 13.60
C ILE A 29 -14.93 1.61 12.35
N CYS A 30 -15.44 1.93 11.16
CA CYS A 30 -14.69 1.72 9.92
C CYS A 30 -13.40 2.54 9.90
N ARG A 31 -13.43 3.81 10.31
CA ARG A 31 -12.24 4.67 10.40
C ARG A 31 -11.20 4.13 11.38
N PHE A 32 -11.65 3.68 12.55
CA PHE A 32 -10.77 3.07 13.55
C PHE A 32 -10.11 1.81 13.00
N MET A 33 -10.88 0.90 12.39
CA MET A 33 -10.35 -0.35 11.84
C MET A 33 -9.40 -0.11 10.66
N LEU A 34 -9.68 0.89 9.83
CA LEU A 34 -8.78 1.29 8.74
C LEU A 34 -7.43 1.77 9.28
N GLY A 35 -7.44 2.57 10.36
CA GLY A 35 -6.21 2.96 11.07
C GLY A 35 -5.46 1.77 11.69
N VAL A 36 -6.18 0.83 12.31
CA VAL A 36 -5.58 -0.42 12.84
C VAL A 36 -4.94 -1.25 11.74
N CYS A 37 -5.56 -1.32 10.56
CA CYS A 37 -5.01 -2.02 9.40
C CYS A 37 -3.74 -1.37 8.87
N GLU A 38 -3.70 -0.03 8.84
CA GLU A 38 -2.59 0.74 8.26
C GLU A 38 -1.39 0.88 9.21
N ALA A 39 -1.60 0.88 10.53
CA ALA A 39 -0.58 1.20 11.54
C ALA A 39 0.73 0.39 11.40
N GLY A 40 0.66 -0.82 10.87
CA GLY A 40 1.83 -1.67 10.67
C GLY A 40 2.56 -1.49 9.33
N PHE A 41 2.05 -0.67 8.41
CA PHE A 41 2.62 -0.50 7.07
C PHE A 41 4.02 0.13 7.12
N PHE A 42 4.13 1.32 7.73
CA PHE A 42 5.40 2.05 7.80
C PHE A 42 6.54 1.25 8.45
N PRO A 43 6.39 0.65 9.65
CA PRO A 43 7.45 -0.16 10.24
C PRO A 43 7.80 -1.40 9.40
N SER A 44 6.83 -1.98 8.69
CA SER A 44 7.08 -3.10 7.78
C SER A 44 7.94 -2.69 6.58
N VAL A 45 7.69 -1.51 6.00
CA VAL A 45 8.50 -0.96 4.90
C VAL A 45 9.93 -0.69 5.36
N VAL A 46 10.10 -0.03 6.52
CA VAL A 46 11.41 0.25 7.09
C VAL A 46 12.20 -1.04 7.33
N TYR A 47 11.57 -2.05 7.94
CA TYR A 47 12.19 -3.36 8.14
C TYR A 47 12.60 -4.01 6.81
N TYR A 48 11.71 -3.99 5.82
CA TYR A 48 12.00 -4.54 4.48
C TYR A 48 13.21 -3.87 3.84
N PHE A 49 13.32 -2.54 3.89
CA PHE A 49 14.50 -1.85 3.35
C PHE A 49 15.78 -2.15 4.13
N THR A 50 15.67 -2.37 5.44
CA THR A 50 16.83 -2.73 6.27
C THR A 50 17.42 -4.09 5.87
N VAL A 51 16.57 -5.04 5.47
CA VAL A 51 16.95 -6.37 5.00
C VAL A 51 17.53 -6.35 3.58
N PHE A 52 17.00 -5.49 2.70
CA PHE A 52 17.37 -5.48 1.28
C PHE A 52 18.48 -4.49 0.92
N PHE A 53 18.70 -3.43 1.71
CA PHE A 53 19.63 -2.36 1.38
C PHE A 53 20.68 -2.09 2.47
N PRO A 54 21.96 -1.86 2.09
CA PRO A 54 23.02 -1.45 3.01
C PRO A 54 22.73 -0.08 3.64
N GLU A 55 23.23 0.14 4.86
CA GLU A 55 22.97 1.34 5.66
C GLU A 55 23.23 2.65 4.91
N LYS A 56 24.32 2.71 4.13
CA LYS A 56 24.71 3.86 3.30
C LYS A 56 23.61 4.35 2.34
N TYR A 57 22.70 3.47 1.92
CA TYR A 57 21.63 3.80 0.97
C TYR A 57 20.24 3.88 1.62
N ARG A 58 20.07 3.41 2.85
CA ARG A 58 18.75 3.34 3.52
C ARG A 58 18.10 4.71 3.65
N THR A 59 18.84 5.73 4.08
CA THR A 59 18.31 7.10 4.25
C THR A 59 17.80 7.68 2.94
N LYS A 60 18.51 7.43 1.83
CA LYS A 60 18.09 7.91 0.50
C LYS A 60 16.78 7.24 0.05
N ILE A 61 16.68 5.92 0.24
CA ILE A 61 15.49 5.14 -0.15
C ILE A 61 14.28 5.51 0.71
N LEU A 62 14.48 5.67 2.03
CA LEU A 62 13.43 6.16 2.93
C LEU A 62 12.97 7.58 2.56
N GLY A 63 13.90 8.47 2.20
CA GLY A 63 13.57 9.80 1.71
C GLY A 63 12.73 9.77 0.43
N MET A 64 13.08 8.91 -0.54
CA MET A 64 12.26 8.69 -1.74
C MET A 64 10.88 8.14 -1.40
N PHE A 65 10.79 7.21 -0.45
CA PHE A 65 9.53 6.64 -0.01
C PHE A 65 8.58 7.68 0.58
N ILE A 66 9.10 8.63 1.37
CA ILE A 66 8.28 9.72 1.94
C ILE A 66 7.72 10.63 0.84
N ILE A 67 8.45 10.82 -0.27
CA ILE A 67 8.00 11.62 -1.42
C ILE A 67 6.86 10.93 -2.20
N VAL A 68 6.71 9.61 -2.09
CA VAL A 68 5.62 8.87 -2.75
C VAL A 68 4.26 9.34 -2.25
N GLN A 69 4.11 9.67 -0.97
CA GLN A 69 2.83 10.13 -0.41
C GLN A 69 2.32 11.43 -1.05
N PRO A 70 3.07 12.56 -1.07
CA PRO A 70 2.61 13.78 -1.71
C PRO A 70 2.43 13.60 -3.22
N LEU A 71 3.25 12.78 -3.88
CA LEU A 71 3.08 12.47 -5.30
C LEU A 71 1.77 11.72 -5.56
N SER A 72 1.45 10.73 -4.73
CA SER A 72 0.20 9.98 -4.80
C SER A 72 -1.00 10.90 -4.58
N ASN A 73 -0.92 11.84 -3.62
CA ASN A 73 -1.97 12.83 -3.39
C ASN A 73 -2.13 13.79 -4.57
N ALA A 74 -1.04 14.22 -5.19
CA ALA A 74 -1.07 15.11 -6.35
C ALA A 74 -1.77 14.47 -7.56
N VAL A 75 -1.65 13.15 -7.72
CA VAL A 75 -2.33 12.39 -8.79
C VAL A 75 -3.75 11.97 -8.38
N GLY A 76 -3.91 11.50 -7.14
CA GLY A 76 -5.17 11.01 -6.60
C GLY A 76 -6.22 12.09 -6.45
N SER A 77 -5.84 13.31 -6.03
CA SER A 77 -6.78 14.41 -5.82
C SER A 77 -7.57 14.80 -7.08
N PRO A 78 -6.94 15.01 -8.27
CA PRO A 78 -7.67 15.22 -9.52
C PRO A 78 -8.58 14.06 -9.92
N ILE A 79 -8.13 12.81 -9.74
CA ILE A 79 -8.91 11.61 -10.08
C ILE A 79 -10.15 11.54 -9.19
N SER A 80 -9.98 11.72 -7.88
CA SER A 80 -11.07 11.78 -6.91
C SER A 80 -12.02 12.94 -7.21
N GLY A 81 -11.48 14.10 -7.59
CA GLY A 81 -12.26 15.25 -8.03
C GLY A 81 -13.11 14.93 -9.26
N PHE A 82 -12.55 14.25 -10.26
CA PHE A 82 -13.29 13.82 -11.44
C PHE A 82 -14.44 12.86 -11.08
N ILE A 83 -14.18 11.89 -10.21
CA ILE A 83 -15.20 10.93 -9.75
C ILE A 83 -16.33 11.65 -8.99
N LEU A 84 -16.00 12.58 -8.10
CA LEU A 84 -16.99 13.33 -7.32
C LEU A 84 -17.82 14.31 -8.16
N ASN A 85 -17.32 14.76 -9.31
CA ASN A 85 -18.05 15.65 -10.22
C ASN A 85 -19.05 14.90 -11.13
N ILE A 86 -19.15 13.58 -11.02
CA ILE A 86 -20.16 12.81 -11.76
C ILE A 86 -21.55 13.22 -11.25
N GLN A 87 -22.36 13.84 -12.11
CA GLN A 87 -23.65 14.44 -11.75
C GLN A 87 -24.79 13.43 -11.55
N HIS A 88 -24.57 12.16 -11.92
CA HIS A 88 -25.58 11.11 -11.86
C HIS A 88 -25.11 9.96 -10.97
N ASP A 89 -26.05 9.39 -10.23
CA ASP A 89 -25.79 8.15 -9.50
C ASP A 89 -25.47 7.05 -10.50
N TRP A 90 -24.25 6.52 -10.42
CA TRP A 90 -23.84 5.42 -11.28
C TRP A 90 -24.15 4.11 -10.57
N PHE A 91 -24.93 3.25 -11.20
CA PHE A 91 -25.36 1.96 -10.62
C PHE A 91 -26.11 2.08 -9.28
N GLY A 92 -26.74 3.25 -9.01
CA GLY A 92 -27.46 3.50 -7.76
C GLY A 92 -26.57 3.90 -6.57
N PHE A 93 -25.29 4.19 -6.83
CA PHE A 93 -24.35 4.68 -5.82
C PHE A 93 -24.05 6.15 -6.01
N ALA A 94 -23.99 6.89 -4.91
CA ALA A 94 -23.55 8.27 -4.92
C ALA A 94 -22.06 8.36 -5.30
N PRO A 95 -21.61 9.44 -5.96
CA PRO A 95 -20.21 9.60 -6.40
C PRO A 95 -19.15 9.38 -5.32
N TRP A 96 -19.44 9.80 -4.07
CA TRP A 96 -18.53 9.59 -2.94
C TRP A 96 -18.44 8.12 -2.50
N GLN A 97 -19.51 7.33 -2.66
CA GLN A 97 -19.49 5.89 -2.38
C GLN A 97 -18.66 5.17 -3.43
N LEU A 98 -18.82 5.55 -4.69
CA LEU A 98 -18.03 5.04 -5.80
C LEU A 98 -16.54 5.33 -5.62
N LEU A 99 -16.19 6.51 -5.10
CA LEU A 99 -14.80 6.84 -4.77
C LEU A 99 -14.20 5.80 -3.81
N PHE A 100 -14.87 5.53 -2.68
CA PHE A 100 -14.39 4.53 -1.72
C PHE A 100 -14.31 3.12 -2.29
N ILE A 101 -15.27 2.73 -3.14
CA ILE A 101 -15.28 1.42 -3.80
C ILE A 101 -14.11 1.31 -4.79
N LEU A 102 -13.94 2.30 -5.66
CA LEU A 102 -12.91 2.32 -6.69
C LEU A 102 -11.50 2.47 -6.13
N GLU A 103 -11.34 3.19 -5.02
CA GLU A 103 -10.04 3.35 -4.36
C GLU A 103 -9.67 2.12 -3.51
N GLY A 104 -10.66 1.44 -2.91
CA GLY A 104 -10.43 0.24 -2.10
C GLY A 104 -10.19 -1.04 -2.92
N LEU A 105 -10.64 -1.12 -4.17
CA LEU A 105 -10.47 -2.30 -5.04
C LEU A 105 -9.01 -2.57 -5.46
N PRO A 106 -8.23 -1.61 -6.00
CA PRO A 106 -6.87 -1.85 -6.45
C PRO A 106 -5.95 -2.39 -5.34
N PRO A 107 -5.96 -1.86 -4.10
CA PRO A 107 -5.18 -2.42 -2.99
C PRO A 107 -5.50 -3.89 -2.71
N ILE A 108 -6.77 -4.32 -2.79
CA ILE A 108 -7.14 -5.72 -2.60
C ILE A 108 -6.54 -6.58 -3.71
N VAL A 109 -6.69 -6.16 -4.97
CA VAL A 109 -6.13 -6.88 -6.12
C VAL A 109 -4.61 -6.99 -6.00
N ILE A 110 -3.92 -5.89 -5.70
CA ILE A 110 -2.47 -5.87 -5.50
C ILE A 110 -2.09 -6.77 -4.32
N GLY A 111 -2.82 -6.71 -3.21
CA GLY A 111 -2.59 -7.55 -2.04
C GLY A 111 -2.71 -9.05 -2.34
N LEU A 112 -3.66 -9.45 -3.19
CA LEU A 112 -3.79 -10.83 -3.68
C LEU A 112 -2.64 -11.24 -4.62
N LEU A 113 -2.07 -10.27 -5.35
CA LEU A 113 -0.92 -10.50 -6.24
C LEU A 113 0.44 -10.45 -5.50
N ILE A 114 0.53 -9.82 -4.33
CA ILE A 114 1.78 -9.69 -3.55
C ILE A 114 2.50 -11.03 -3.29
N PRO A 115 1.82 -12.14 -2.94
CA PRO A 115 2.49 -13.43 -2.76
C PRO A 115 3.24 -13.91 -4.02
N PHE A 116 2.81 -13.47 -5.20
CA PHE A 116 3.42 -13.80 -6.49
C PHE A 116 4.47 -12.76 -6.92
N LEU A 117 4.26 -11.48 -6.58
CA LEU A 117 5.14 -10.36 -6.97
C LEU A 117 6.32 -10.16 -6.02
N ILE A 118 6.12 -10.28 -4.70
CA ILE A 118 7.12 -9.96 -3.67
C ILE A 118 7.78 -11.23 -3.15
N LYS A 119 9.08 -11.32 -3.39
CA LYS A 119 9.93 -12.40 -2.88
C LYS A 119 10.50 -12.04 -1.50
N ASN A 120 10.66 -13.03 -0.63
CA ASN A 120 10.99 -12.81 0.79
C ASN A 120 12.48 -12.56 1.06
N SER A 121 13.35 -12.90 0.11
CA SER A 121 14.80 -12.77 0.24
C SER A 121 15.43 -12.39 -1.09
N PRO A 122 16.55 -11.63 -1.10
CA PRO A 122 17.36 -11.42 -2.31
C PRO A 122 17.77 -12.73 -3.00
N LYS A 123 17.87 -13.83 -2.24
CA LYS A 123 18.19 -15.18 -2.77
C LYS A 123 17.14 -15.70 -3.75
N ASP A 124 15.87 -15.34 -3.52
CA ASP A 124 14.74 -15.83 -4.31
C ASP A 124 14.54 -15.05 -5.62
N VAL A 125 15.14 -13.86 -5.75
CA VAL A 125 14.95 -12.95 -6.89
C VAL A 125 15.56 -13.56 -8.15
N GLY A 126 14.75 -13.82 -9.17
CA GLY A 126 15.18 -14.54 -10.39
C GLY A 126 15.89 -13.65 -11.42
N TYR A 127 15.78 -12.34 -11.28
CA TYR A 127 16.32 -11.36 -12.23
C TYR A 127 17.68 -10.77 -11.82
N LEU A 128 18.12 -10.99 -10.58
CA LEU A 128 19.45 -10.55 -10.12
C LEU A 128 20.50 -11.55 -10.61
N ASN A 129 21.53 -11.06 -11.29
CA ASN A 129 22.68 -11.86 -11.70
C ASN A 129 23.42 -12.41 -10.46
N VAL A 130 24.15 -13.52 -10.63
CA VAL A 130 24.87 -14.19 -9.52
C VAL A 130 25.82 -13.22 -8.81
N GLU A 131 26.45 -12.30 -9.55
CA GLU A 131 27.34 -11.26 -9.01
C GLU A 131 26.60 -10.19 -8.19
N GLU A 132 25.41 -9.74 -8.61
CA GLU A 132 24.61 -8.77 -7.87
C GLU A 132 24.06 -9.37 -6.57
N LYS A 133 23.68 -10.66 -6.60
CA LYS A 133 23.31 -11.41 -5.40
C LYS A 133 24.50 -11.56 -4.45
N ALA A 134 25.69 -11.87 -4.97
CA ALA A 134 26.91 -11.99 -4.18
C ALA A 134 27.31 -10.64 -3.54
N TRP A 135 27.19 -9.54 -4.28
CA TRP A 135 27.45 -8.18 -3.79
C TRP A 135 26.46 -7.77 -2.69
N LEU A 136 25.16 -8.01 -2.89
CA LEU A 136 24.14 -7.74 -1.87
C LEU A 136 24.38 -8.59 -0.60
N MET A 137 24.79 -9.85 -0.75
CA MET A 137 25.08 -10.72 0.39
C MET A 137 26.38 -10.35 1.11
N SER A 138 27.42 -9.87 0.41
CA SER A 138 28.67 -9.42 1.06
C SER A 138 28.49 -8.09 1.80
N ASN A 139 27.67 -7.18 1.25
CA ASN A 139 27.47 -5.83 1.81
C ASN A 139 26.25 -5.71 2.75
N ALA A 140 25.34 -6.69 2.77
CA ALA A 140 24.32 -6.82 3.82
C ALA A 140 24.86 -7.51 5.10
N GLY A 141 26.15 -7.87 5.10
CA GLY A 141 26.87 -8.36 6.27
C GLY A 141 26.80 -7.35 7.42
N ARG A 142 26.15 -7.80 8.50
CA ARG A 142 26.08 -7.16 9.82
C ARG A 142 27.42 -6.55 10.23
N SER A 143 27.43 -5.24 10.49
CA SER A 143 28.15 -4.67 11.63
C SER A 143 27.15 -4.40 12.74
#